data_AF-A0A9Q1ARW2-F1
#
_entry.id   AF-A0A9Q1ARW2-F1
#
_cell.length_a   1.000
_cell.length_b   1.000
_cell.length_c   1.000
_cell.angle_alpha   90.00
_cell.angle_beta   90.00
_cell.angle_gamma   90.00
#
_symmetry.space_group_name_H-M   'P 1'
#
loop_
_entity.id
_entity.type
_entity.pdbx_description
1 polymer ?
#
loop_
_entity_poly.entity_id
_entity_poly.type
_entity_poly.pdbx_seq_one_letter_code
_entity_poly.pdbx_strand_id
1 'polypeptide(L)'
;MSWDSATGLVELWVNGYPLPRMGLKKGYSINPEASIVLGQDQNQGFLGWVFDINTSFQGEMTDVYMWDRVLSADEVNLVWNDQAVSNSLINWSSLDYEITYYVMIMPSLISG
;
A
#
# COMPACT_ATOMS: atom_id res chain seq x y z
N MET A 1 5.82 -3.60 -0.04
CA MET A 1 5.61 -5.07 -0.23
C MET A 1 5.31 -5.34 -1.70
N SER A 2 5.52 -6.56 -2.18
CA SER A 2 5.19 -6.97 -3.55
C SER A 2 4.58 -8.38 -3.57
N TRP A 3 3.82 -8.67 -4.61
CA TRP A 3 3.34 -10.01 -4.92
C TRP A 3 3.35 -10.24 -6.44
N ASP A 4 3.83 -11.41 -6.88
CA ASP A 4 3.82 -11.83 -8.29
C ASP A 4 2.88 -13.02 -8.50
N SER A 5 1.88 -12.86 -9.35
CA SER A 5 0.93 -13.94 -9.70
C SER A 5 1.62 -15.15 -10.33
N ALA A 6 2.60 -14.95 -11.21
CA ALA A 6 3.21 -16.02 -11.98
C ALA A 6 3.94 -17.04 -11.07
N THR A 7 4.57 -16.54 -10.01
CA THR A 7 5.34 -17.35 -9.05
C THR A 7 4.59 -17.59 -7.74
N GLY A 8 3.66 -16.70 -7.38
CA GLY A 8 3.06 -16.58 -6.05
C GLY A 8 3.99 -15.95 -5.01
N LEU A 9 5.14 -15.40 -5.41
CA LEU A 9 6.13 -14.88 -4.47
C LEU A 9 5.64 -13.59 -3.82
N VAL A 10 5.73 -13.52 -2.49
CA VAL A 10 5.49 -12.31 -1.68
C VAL A 10 6.80 -11.85 -1.08
N GLU A 11 7.10 -10.56 -1.24
CA GLU A 11 8.25 -9.92 -0.61
C GLU A 11 7.80 -8.73 0.24
N LEU A 12 8.27 -8.69 1.48
CA LEU A 12 8.07 -7.58 2.39
C LEU A 12 9.42 -6.98 2.74
N TRP A 13 9.50 -5.65 2.64
CA TRP A 13 10.66 -4.87 2.99
C TRP A 13 10.28 -3.96 4.14
N VAL A 14 11.08 -3.96 5.20
CA VAL A 14 10.90 -3.09 6.37
C VAL A 14 12.20 -2.32 6.55
N ASN A 15 12.10 -0.98 6.54
CA ASN A 15 13.23 -0.07 6.64
C ASN A 15 14.35 -0.33 5.60
N GLY A 16 13.97 -0.64 4.36
CA GLY A 16 14.91 -0.97 3.28
C GLY A 16 15.50 -2.39 3.36
N TYR A 17 15.14 -3.21 4.35
CA TYR A 17 15.63 -4.58 4.48
C TYR A 17 14.57 -5.62 4.10
N PRO A 18 14.91 -6.64 3.29
CA PRO A 18 13.96 -7.68 2.93
C PRO A 18 13.75 -8.66 4.09
N LEU A 19 12.49 -9.03 4.32
CA LEU A 19 12.10 -10.12 5.21
C LEU A 19 12.06 -11.47 4.47
N PRO A 20 11.97 -12.60 5.20
CA PRO A 20 11.82 -13.91 4.56
C PRO A 20 10.67 -13.96 3.56
N ARG A 21 10.97 -14.49 2.38
CA ARG A 21 10.02 -14.65 1.27
C ARG A 21 8.94 -15.66 1.62
N MET A 22 7.72 -15.39 1.16
CA MET A 22 6.57 -16.29 1.32
C MET A 22 5.93 -16.60 -0.03
N GLY A 23 5.16 -17.68 -0.08
CA GLY A 23 4.36 -18.04 -1.26
C GLY A 23 2.87 -17.88 -0.97
N LEU A 24 2.13 -17.20 -1.86
CA LEU A 24 0.70 -16.97 -1.73
C LEU A 24 0.02 -16.95 -3.11
N LYS A 25 -1.09 -17.68 -3.25
CA LYS A 25 -2.06 -17.56 -4.37
C LYS A 25 -1.44 -17.53 -5.79
N LYS A 26 -0.46 -18.38 -6.08
CA LYS A 26 0.12 -18.51 -7.44
C LYS A 26 -0.98 -18.70 -8.50
N GLY A 27 -0.89 -17.98 -9.60
CA GLY A 27 -1.82 -17.99 -10.74
C GLY A 27 -3.13 -17.23 -10.50
N TYR A 28 -3.30 -16.61 -9.33
CA TYR A 28 -4.47 -15.80 -9.02
C TYR A 28 -4.44 -14.47 -9.77
N SER A 29 -5.59 -13.85 -10.02
CA SER A 29 -5.69 -12.51 -10.60
C SER A 29 -6.46 -11.61 -9.65
N ILE A 30 -5.93 -10.42 -9.38
CA ILE A 30 -6.61 -9.41 -8.57
C ILE A 30 -7.75 -8.82 -9.41
N ASN A 31 -8.91 -8.60 -8.80
CA ASN A 31 -10.02 -7.93 -9.48
C ASN A 31 -9.62 -6.46 -9.77
N PRO A 32 -9.70 -5.98 -11.02
CA PRO A 32 -9.39 -4.59 -11.34
C PRO A 32 -10.36 -3.57 -10.72
N GLU A 33 -11.58 -3.98 -10.38
CA GLU A 33 -12.52 -3.16 -9.63
C GLU A 33 -12.20 -3.24 -8.14
N ALA A 34 -11.59 -2.18 -7.60
CA ALA A 34 -11.17 -2.09 -6.21
C ALA A 34 -11.59 -0.76 -5.57
N SER A 35 -11.83 -0.81 -4.26
CA SER A 35 -11.87 0.35 -3.38
C SER A 35 -10.64 0.29 -2.48
N ILE A 36 -9.90 1.38 -2.37
CA ILE A 36 -8.69 1.46 -1.55
C ILE A 36 -8.98 2.42 -0.41
N VAL A 37 -8.89 1.92 0.82
CA VAL A 37 -9.17 2.68 2.04
C VAL A 37 -7.94 2.70 2.92
N LEU A 38 -7.60 3.88 3.44
CA LEU A 38 -6.59 4.07 4.46
C LEU A 38 -7.28 4.37 5.80
N GLY A 39 -6.69 3.90 6.91
CA GLY A 39 -7.18 4.17 8.26
C GLY A 39 -8.16 3.15 8.83
N GLN A 40 -8.80 2.33 8.00
CA GLN A 40 -9.79 1.34 8.41
C GLN A 40 -9.64 0.02 7.64
N ASP A 41 -10.02 -1.09 8.27
CA ASP A 41 -10.11 -2.40 7.62
C ASP A 41 -11.47 -2.58 6.92
N GLN A 42 -11.45 -2.89 5.62
CA GLN A 42 -12.66 -3.09 4.82
C GLN A 42 -13.19 -4.51 4.98
N ASN A 43 -14.21 -4.69 5.83
CA ASN A 43 -14.92 -5.96 5.94
C ASN A 43 -16.26 -5.90 5.21
N GLN A 44 -16.58 -6.93 4.42
CA GLN A 44 -17.94 -7.07 3.88
C GLN A 44 -18.86 -7.61 4.97
N GLY A 45 -19.90 -6.85 5.31
CA GLY A 45 -21.04 -7.30 6.09
C GLY A 45 -22.27 -7.54 5.21
N PHE A 46 -23.35 -8.03 5.84
CA PHE A 46 -24.61 -8.36 5.17
C PHE A 46 -25.31 -7.18 4.47
N LEU A 47 -24.98 -5.94 4.84
CA LEU A 47 -25.58 -4.70 4.29
C LEU A 47 -24.57 -3.81 3.54
N GLY A 48 -23.39 -4.33 3.21
CA GLY A 48 -22.31 -3.57 2.56
C GLY A 48 -21.04 -3.55 3.40
N TRP A 49 -20.20 -2.53 3.20
CA TRP A 49 -18.94 -2.38 3.94
C TRP A 49 -19.19 -2.07 5.41
N VAL A 50 -18.47 -2.77 6.29
CA VAL A 50 -18.48 -2.58 7.74
C VAL A 50 -17.05 -2.32 8.18
N PHE A 51 -16.88 -1.30 9.01
CA PHE A 51 -15.60 -0.95 9.63
C PHE A 51 -15.64 -1.30 11.10
N ASP A 52 -14.59 -1.95 11.60
CA ASP A 52 -14.42 -2.26 13.02
C ASP A 52 -13.44 -1.26 13.64
N ILE A 53 -13.87 -0.58 14.70
CA ILE A 53 -13.03 0.36 15.43
C ILE A 53 -11.76 -0.29 15.98
N ASN A 54 -11.81 -1.59 16.29
CA ASN A 54 -10.68 -2.33 16.85
C ASN A 54 -9.59 -2.64 15.82
N THR A 55 -9.88 -2.49 14.52
CA THR A 55 -8.91 -2.65 13.43
C THR A 55 -8.57 -1.32 12.75
N SER A 56 -8.94 -0.19 13.39
CA SER A 56 -8.58 1.14 12.92
C SER A 56 -7.10 1.44 13.13
N PHE A 57 -6.48 2.12 12.15
CA PHE A 57 -5.15 2.67 12.32
C PHE A 57 -5.24 4.04 12.98
N GLN A 58 -4.43 4.26 14.02
CA GLN A 58 -4.30 5.53 14.72
C GLN A 58 -2.86 6.01 14.63
N GLY A 59 -2.63 7.07 13.85
CA GLY A 59 -1.30 7.62 13.63
C GLY A 59 -1.21 8.44 12.34
N GLU A 60 0.02 8.60 11.85
CA GLU A 60 0.33 9.31 10.62
C GLU A 60 0.73 8.33 9.52
N MET A 61 0.31 8.61 8.28
CA MET A 61 0.74 7.88 7.08
C MET A 61 1.27 8.90 6.07
N THR A 62 2.37 8.56 5.41
CA THR A 62 2.97 9.34 4.33
C THR A 62 3.51 8.39 3.27
N ASP A 63 3.82 8.92 2.09
CA ASP A 63 4.59 8.25 1.04
C ASP A 63 3.97 6.91 0.60
N VAL A 64 2.65 6.91 0.38
CA VAL A 64 1.92 5.76 -0.14
C VAL A 64 2.01 5.73 -1.66
N TYR A 65 2.69 4.71 -2.17
CA TYR A 65 2.84 4.44 -3.60
C TYR A 65 2.47 2.99 -3.92
N MET A 66 1.93 2.76 -5.11
CA MET A 66 1.58 1.43 -5.61
C MET A 66 1.94 1.31 -7.09
N TRP A 67 2.37 0.13 -7.51
CA TRP A 67 2.66 -0.24 -8.89
C TRP A 67 1.93 -1.53 -9.25
N ASP A 68 1.65 -1.74 -10.54
CA ASP A 68 1.04 -2.95 -11.10
C ASP A 68 2.06 -4.06 -11.41
N ARG A 69 3.32 -3.86 -11.01
CA ARG A 69 4.45 -4.78 -11.20
C ARG A 69 5.28 -4.90 -9.94
N VAL A 70 6.09 -5.95 -9.88
CA VAL A 70 7.12 -6.09 -8.86
C VAL A 70 8.27 -5.12 -9.15
N LEU A 71 8.65 -4.33 -8.14
CA LEU A 71 9.84 -3.48 -8.19
C LEU A 71 11.10 -4.32 -7.96
N SER A 72 12.19 -3.97 -8.63
CA SER A 72 13.50 -4.56 -8.34
C SER A 72 14.03 -4.10 -6.97
N ALA A 73 15.04 -4.80 -6.43
CA ALA A 73 15.69 -4.37 -5.20
C ALA A 73 16.29 -2.95 -5.30
N ASP A 74 16.83 -2.59 -6.47
CA ASP A 74 17.35 -1.24 -6.72
C ASP A 74 16.23 -0.21 -6.72
N GLU A 75 15.08 -0.51 -7.32
CA GLU A 75 13.92 0.38 -7.30
C GLU A 75 13.32 0.54 -5.89
N VAL A 76 13.29 -0.54 -5.10
CA VAL A 76 12.90 -0.45 -3.68
C VAL A 76 13.86 0.47 -2.91
N ASN A 77 15.17 0.36 -3.18
CA ASN A 77 16.16 1.27 -2.59
C ASN A 77 15.94 2.72 -3.03
N LEU A 78 15.60 2.97 -4.30
CA LEU A 78 15.28 4.31 -4.79
C LEU A 78 14.09 4.88 -4.01
N VAL A 79 12.98 4.14 -3.90
CA VAL A 79 11.79 4.56 -3.14
C VAL A 79 12.12 4.81 -1.67
N TRP A 80 12.96 3.97 -1.06
CA TRP A 80 13.38 4.12 0.34
C TRP A 80 14.24 5.38 0.59
N ASN A 81 14.91 5.90 -0.45
CA ASN A 81 15.69 7.15 -0.39
C ASN A 81 14.94 8.31 -1.06
N ASP A 82 13.61 8.26 -1.09
CA ASP A 82 12.72 9.28 -1.65
C ASP A 82 13.01 9.67 -3.10
N GLN A 83 13.54 8.71 -3.87
CA GLN A 83 13.77 8.88 -5.29
C GLN A 83 12.58 8.35 -6.09
N ALA A 84 12.21 9.11 -7.12
CA ALA A 84 11.06 8.79 -7.95
C ALA A 84 11.27 7.50 -8.77
N VAL A 85 10.30 6.60 -8.69
CA VAL A 85 10.16 5.46 -9.60
C VAL A 85 8.92 5.66 -10.45
N SER A 86 9.11 5.72 -11.77
CA SER A 86 8.06 6.04 -12.73
C SER A 86 6.93 5.00 -12.81
N ASN A 87 5.80 5.40 -13.41
CA ASN A 87 4.65 4.55 -13.73
C ASN A 87 3.97 3.92 -12.49
N SER A 88 3.83 4.70 -11.41
CA SER A 88 3.00 4.28 -10.28
C SER A 88 1.51 4.37 -10.61
N LEU A 89 0.75 3.40 -10.14
CA LEU A 89 -0.71 3.36 -10.18
C LEU A 89 -1.31 4.32 -9.13
N ILE A 90 -0.68 4.37 -7.95
CA ILE A 90 -0.98 5.31 -6.87
C ILE A 90 0.28 6.11 -6.60
N ASN A 91 0.15 7.44 -6.59
CA ASN A 91 1.26 8.35 -6.40
C ASN A 91 0.92 9.38 -5.32
N TRP A 92 1.62 9.33 -4.18
CA TRP A 92 1.40 10.24 -3.06
C TRP A 92 1.47 11.72 -3.46
N SER A 93 2.36 12.07 -4.38
CA SER A 93 2.56 13.45 -4.85
C SER A 93 1.45 13.96 -5.78
N SER A 94 0.55 13.09 -6.24
CA SER A 94 -0.54 13.44 -7.17
C SER A 94 -1.78 12.58 -6.93
N LEU A 95 -2.12 12.37 -5.66
CA LEU A 95 -3.20 11.49 -5.25
C LEU A 95 -4.57 12.17 -5.46
N ASP A 96 -5.50 11.46 -6.10
CA ASP A 96 -6.93 11.78 -6.04
C ASP A 96 -7.54 11.00 -4.87
N TYR A 97 -8.09 11.72 -3.89
CA TYR A 97 -8.59 11.13 -2.65
C TYR A 97 -9.80 11.87 -2.10
N GLU A 98 -10.60 11.15 -1.31
CA GLU A 98 -11.69 11.69 -0.52
C GLU A 98 -11.39 11.47 0.96
N ILE A 99 -11.51 12.53 1.76
CA ILE A 99 -11.46 12.44 3.22
C ILE A 99 -12.86 12.24 3.76
N THR A 100 -13.04 11.19 4.57
CA THR A 100 -14.29 10.91 5.27
C THR A 100 -14.07 10.96 6.79
N TYR A 101 -14.96 11.63 7.51
CA TYR A 101 -14.88 11.89 8.96
C TYR A 101 -13.60 12.63 9.39
N TYR A 102 -12.94 12.19 10.46
CA TYR A 102 -11.85 12.90 11.11
C TYR A 102 -10.50 12.40 10.60
N VAL A 103 -9.98 13.09 9.59
CA VAL A 103 -8.62 12.93 9.06
C VAL A 103 -8.06 14.33 8.85
N MET A 104 -6.80 14.55 9.23
CA MET A 104 -6.10 15.82 9.01
C MET A 104 -4.90 15.61 8.10
N ILE A 105 -4.69 16.57 7.20
CA ILE A 105 -3.47 16.67 6.41
C ILE A 105 -2.53 17.61 7.16
N MET A 106 -1.39 17.10 7.57
CA MET A 106 -0.37 17.82 8.32
C MET A 106 0.97 17.72 7.61
N PRO A 107 1.86 18.73 7.75
CA PRO A 107 3.25 18.59 7.30
C PRO A 107 3.91 17.39 7.99
N SER A 108 4.65 16.59 7.23
CA SER A 108 5.40 15.46 7.80
C SER A 108 6.42 15.96 8.83
N LEU A 109 6.46 15.29 9.99
CA LEU A 109 7.47 15.52 11.02
C LEU A 109 8.77 14.74 10.75
N ILE A 110 8.73 13.78 9.83
CA ILE A 110 9.85 12.95 9.42
C ILE A 110 10.39 13.54 8.11
N SER A 111 11.68 13.85 8.09
CA SER A 111 12.38 14.18 6.84
C SER A 111 12.81 12.87 6.20
N GLY A 112 12.49 12.74 4.92
CA GLY A 112 13.14 11.80 4.02
C GLY A 112 14.60 12.16 3.76
#